data_AF-A0A0P7ZBG0-F1
#
_entry.id   AF-A0A0P7ZBG0-F1
#
_cell.length_a   1.000
_cell.length_b   1.000
_cell.length_c   1.000
_cell.angle_alpha   90.00
_cell.angle_beta   90.00
_cell.angle_gamma   90.00
#
_symmetry.space_group_name_H-M   'P 1'
#
loop_
_entity.id
_entity.type
_entity.pdbx_description
1 polymer ?
#
loop_
_entity_poly.entity_id
_entity_poly.type
_entity_poly.pdbx_seq_one_letter_code
_entity_poly.pdbx_strand_id
1 'polypeptide(L)'
;MKNGYLIRVSLTTMLMLLFFGISATNVLADGTETLGDPSISLSPGSGVVVAGTGMETQPGTININVPGTVKQVLLYWSGGGDNKTIGDNIVTVNGTPVTGTLIGGPAFFYTYNINYYFSSYRKDITGLNLVSQGLNSLKIEDMDFGGDENNGAGILVIYDNGVDNAEISLKDGIDLAFIDFPEPRKSTVLQTLNFTPDTVSRTANLAMFFGSISSNGRPNSIEVVTGGIKTVYSDLLASVDGPQWDSLNLPVNIPPGETNLTVQAFSRDDTSGT
;
A
#
# COMPACT_ATOMS: atom_id res chain seq x y z
N MET A 1 -44.52 76.48 -6.45
CA MET A 1 -44.73 76.06 -5.04
C MET A 1 -43.93 74.80 -4.79
N LYS A 2 -43.06 74.82 -3.77
CA LYS A 2 -42.46 73.69 -3.02
C LYS A 2 -41.58 72.72 -3.83
N ASN A 3 -40.26 72.77 -3.61
CA ASN A 3 -39.50 71.81 -2.77
C ASN A 3 -39.68 70.37 -3.28
N GLY A 4 -38.74 69.74 -3.96
CA GLY A 4 -37.34 69.54 -3.59
C GLY A 4 -37.18 68.09 -3.11
N TYR A 5 -36.30 67.30 -3.73
CA TYR A 5 -35.38 66.39 -3.04
C TYR A 5 -34.47 65.67 -4.06
N LEU A 6 -33.18 65.77 -3.81
CA LEU A 6 -32.14 64.89 -4.33
C LEU A 6 -32.35 63.48 -3.76
N ILE A 7 -32.39 62.45 -4.61
CA ILE A 7 -32.17 61.08 -4.16
C ILE A 7 -30.81 60.62 -4.67
N ARG A 8 -29.96 60.32 -3.69
CA ARG A 8 -28.59 59.81 -3.81
C ARG A 8 -28.63 58.41 -4.42
N VAL A 9 -27.86 58.18 -5.47
CA VAL A 9 -27.55 56.83 -5.96
C VAL A 9 -26.50 56.24 -5.00
N SER A 10 -26.95 55.45 -4.02
CA SER A 10 -26.04 54.65 -3.20
C SER A 10 -25.67 53.38 -3.94
N LEU A 11 -24.39 53.32 -4.29
CA LEU A 11 -23.64 52.18 -4.77
C LEU A 11 -23.79 51.02 -3.77
N THR A 12 -24.38 49.90 -4.18
CA THR A 12 -24.32 48.65 -3.42
C THR A 12 -23.54 47.65 -4.26
N THR A 13 -22.24 47.57 -4.00
CA THR A 13 -21.32 46.62 -4.62
C THR A 13 -21.66 45.24 -4.08
N MET A 14 -22.31 44.41 -4.90
CA MET A 14 -22.60 43.01 -4.56
C MET A 14 -21.31 42.20 -4.74
N LEU A 15 -20.62 41.94 -3.63
CA LEU A 15 -19.46 41.06 -3.59
C LEU A 15 -19.93 39.62 -3.78
N MET A 16 -19.82 39.10 -4.99
CA MET A 16 -20.12 37.71 -5.31
C MET A 16 -18.98 36.83 -4.80
N LEU A 17 -19.17 36.22 -3.61
CA LEU A 17 -18.27 35.19 -3.10
C LEU A 17 -18.42 33.95 -3.99
N LEU A 18 -17.47 33.72 -4.91
CA LEU A 18 -17.35 32.43 -5.58
C LEU A 18 -16.86 31.41 -4.54
N PHE A 19 -17.77 30.57 -4.07
CA PHE A 19 -17.41 29.31 -3.45
C PHE A 19 -16.79 28.42 -4.53
N PHE A 20 -15.47 28.22 -4.48
CA PHE A 20 -14.87 27.05 -5.10
C PHE A 20 -15.32 25.84 -4.30
N GLY A 21 -16.35 25.15 -4.81
CA GLY A 21 -16.64 23.79 -4.39
C GLY A 21 -15.42 22.95 -4.72
N ILE A 22 -14.71 22.48 -3.71
CA ILE A 22 -13.77 21.37 -3.87
C ILE A 22 -14.67 20.17 -4.17
N SER A 23 -14.85 19.86 -5.45
CA SER A 23 -15.43 18.60 -5.85
C SER A 23 -14.47 17.51 -5.39
N ALA A 24 -14.80 16.85 -4.29
CA ALA A 24 -14.21 15.56 -3.97
C ALA A 24 -14.51 14.63 -5.16
N THR A 25 -13.47 14.27 -5.91
CA THR A 25 -13.56 13.23 -6.92
C THR A 25 -13.83 11.92 -6.18
N ASN A 26 -15.10 11.50 -6.17
CA ASN A 26 -15.46 10.18 -5.69
C ASN A 26 -15.08 9.16 -6.77
N VAL A 27 -14.19 8.27 -6.34
CA VAL A 27 -13.64 7.05 -6.92
C VAL A 27 -14.65 6.31 -7.80
N LEU A 28 -14.27 6.07 -9.06
CA LEU A 28 -14.85 5.07 -9.94
C LEU A 28 -13.88 3.88 -9.98
N ALA A 29 -14.38 2.67 -9.77
CA ALA A 29 -13.64 1.43 -10.00
C ALA A 29 -13.78 1.03 -11.47
N ASP A 30 -12.77 1.32 -12.29
CA ASP A 30 -12.75 1.13 -13.76
C ASP A 30 -11.50 0.35 -14.25
N GLY A 31 -10.88 -0.50 -13.43
CA GLY A 31 -9.76 -1.36 -13.85
C GLY A 31 -8.42 -0.62 -13.98
N THR A 32 -8.17 0.33 -13.09
CA THR A 32 -6.89 1.05 -12.95
C THR A 32 -6.42 1.06 -11.50
N GLU A 33 -6.51 -0.06 -10.81
CA GLU A 33 -5.94 -0.18 -9.47
C GLU A 33 -4.42 -0.32 -9.61
N THR A 34 -3.74 0.82 -9.57
CA THR A 34 -2.28 0.91 -9.53
C THR A 34 -1.86 1.34 -8.14
N LEU A 35 -0.64 1.01 -7.76
CA LEU A 35 -0.06 1.63 -6.58
C LEU A 35 0.18 3.13 -6.84
N GLY A 36 -0.14 3.97 -5.86
CA GLY A 36 -0.07 5.42 -5.94
C GLY A 36 0.59 6.04 -4.72
N ASP A 37 0.79 7.36 -4.75
CA ASP A 37 1.28 8.08 -3.56
C ASP A 37 0.22 8.02 -2.45
N PRO A 38 0.62 7.71 -1.22
CA PRO A 38 -0.32 7.54 -0.13
C PRO A 38 -0.92 8.89 0.29
N SER A 39 -2.19 8.88 0.69
CA SER A 39 -2.87 10.05 1.25
C SER A 39 -2.44 10.42 2.69
N ILE A 40 -1.42 9.76 3.23
CA ILE A 40 -0.88 10.01 4.58
C ILE A 40 0.53 10.59 4.51
N SER A 41 0.85 11.49 5.43
CA SER A 41 2.22 11.97 5.61
C SER A 41 3.09 10.90 6.26
N LEU A 42 4.29 10.72 5.72
CA LEU A 42 5.29 9.82 6.29
C LEU A 42 6.14 10.57 7.31
N SER A 43 6.34 9.97 8.48
CA SER A 43 7.28 10.49 9.46
C SER A 43 8.71 10.30 8.96
N PRO A 44 9.63 11.24 9.23
CA PRO A 44 11.04 11.01 8.96
C PRO A 44 11.58 9.89 9.86
N GLY A 45 12.53 9.13 9.33
CA GLY A 45 13.24 8.08 10.06
C GLY A 45 14.47 7.62 9.31
N SER A 46 15.28 6.80 9.95
CA SER A 46 16.51 6.23 9.38
C SER A 46 16.24 5.01 8.49
N GLY A 47 15.03 4.46 8.50
CA GLY A 47 14.65 3.34 7.63
C GLY A 47 13.25 2.80 7.88
N VAL A 48 12.91 1.75 7.14
CA VAL A 48 11.65 1.02 7.25
C VAL A 48 11.90 -0.47 7.44
N VAL A 49 11.00 -1.14 8.16
CA VAL A 49 10.94 -2.60 8.25
C VAL A 49 9.48 -3.04 8.12
N VAL A 50 9.25 -4.13 7.38
CA VAL A 50 7.93 -4.74 7.24
C VAL A 50 7.89 -6.17 7.77
N ALA A 51 6.71 -6.59 8.22
CA ALA A 51 6.36 -7.97 8.52
C ALA A 51 4.86 -8.17 8.27
N GLY A 52 4.41 -9.40 8.11
CA GLY A 52 2.99 -9.70 7.93
C GLY A 52 2.55 -11.07 8.43
N THR A 53 1.29 -11.37 8.18
CA THR A 53 0.69 -12.67 8.48
C THR A 53 -0.47 -12.97 7.52
N GLY A 54 -0.58 -14.22 7.07
CA GLY A 54 -1.74 -14.73 6.35
C GLY A 54 -2.98 -14.78 7.23
N MET A 55 -4.16 -14.50 6.66
CA MET A 55 -5.41 -14.34 7.43
C MET A 55 -6.55 -15.25 6.98
N GLU A 56 -6.29 -16.25 6.13
CA GLU A 56 -7.30 -17.28 5.80
C GLU A 56 -7.69 -18.07 7.05
N THR A 57 -6.72 -18.34 7.92
CA THR A 57 -6.94 -18.85 9.26
C THR A 57 -6.66 -17.74 10.27
N GLN A 58 -7.66 -17.43 11.09
CA GLN A 58 -7.56 -16.38 12.10
C GLN A 58 -7.66 -16.96 13.52
N PRO A 59 -7.02 -16.33 14.52
CA PRO A 59 -6.19 -15.12 14.45
C PRO A 59 -4.85 -15.33 13.73
N GLY A 60 -4.34 -14.27 13.09
CA GLY A 60 -2.96 -14.19 12.59
C GLY A 60 -2.04 -13.51 13.60
N THR A 61 -0.73 -13.75 13.51
CA THR A 61 0.27 -13.09 14.38
C THR A 61 1.41 -12.52 13.54
N ILE A 62 1.57 -11.20 13.59
CA ILE A 62 2.69 -10.49 12.96
C ILE A 62 3.82 -10.38 13.97
N ASN A 63 4.95 -11.02 13.67
CA ASN A 63 6.18 -10.90 14.45
C ASN A 63 7.14 -9.95 13.74
N ILE A 64 7.59 -8.90 14.43
CA ILE A 64 8.50 -7.90 13.84
C ILE A 64 9.60 -7.51 14.81
N ASN A 65 10.82 -7.35 14.30
CA ASN A 65 11.94 -6.81 15.04
C ASN A 65 12.29 -5.41 14.51
N VAL A 66 12.07 -4.39 15.34
CA VAL A 66 12.26 -2.97 14.97
C VAL A 66 13.68 -2.52 15.34
N PRO A 67 14.52 -2.09 14.38
CA PRO A 67 15.93 -1.76 14.65
C PRO A 67 16.17 -0.49 15.49
N GLY A 68 15.17 0.35 15.68
CA GLY A 68 15.31 1.63 16.36
C GLY A 68 14.02 2.12 17.00
N THR A 69 14.02 3.40 17.42
CA THR A 69 12.83 4.06 17.97
C THR A 69 11.75 4.14 16.90
N VAL A 70 10.53 3.71 17.23
CA VAL A 70 9.38 3.79 16.34
C VAL A 70 9.00 5.24 16.09
N LYS A 71 8.85 5.61 14.81
CA LYS A 71 8.39 6.93 14.36
C LYS A 71 6.98 6.85 13.79
N GLN A 72 6.67 5.79 13.06
CA GLN A 72 5.35 5.56 12.51
C GLN A 72 5.10 4.07 12.31
N VAL A 73 3.86 3.63 12.50
CA VAL A 73 3.40 2.27 12.26
C VAL A 73 2.16 2.31 11.38
N LEU A 74 2.27 1.77 10.18
CA LEU A 74 1.17 1.63 9.24
C LEU A 74 0.74 0.17 9.18
N LEU A 75 -0.51 -0.10 9.52
CA LEU A 75 -1.17 -1.39 9.33
C LEU A 75 -1.84 -1.42 7.96
N TYR A 76 -1.67 -2.52 7.25
CA TYR A 76 -2.29 -2.86 5.98
C TYR A 76 -3.05 -4.16 6.13
N TRP A 77 -4.18 -4.28 5.43
CA TRP A 77 -4.80 -5.57 5.19
C TRP A 77 -5.49 -5.58 3.83
N SER A 78 -5.55 -6.76 3.23
CA SER A 78 -6.29 -6.97 2.00
C SER A 78 -6.97 -8.33 2.00
N GLY A 79 -8.00 -8.41 1.19
CA GLY A 79 -8.73 -9.63 0.91
C GLY A 79 -9.59 -9.45 -0.31
N GLY A 80 -10.28 -10.52 -0.67
CA GLY A 80 -11.24 -10.52 -1.76
C GLY A 80 -12.55 -11.16 -1.37
N GLY A 81 -13.58 -10.79 -2.10
CA GLY A 81 -14.95 -11.23 -1.87
C GLY A 81 -15.78 -11.24 -3.14
N ASP A 82 -16.92 -11.90 -3.05
CA ASP A 82 -17.91 -11.95 -4.11
C ASP A 82 -18.74 -10.66 -4.20
N ASN A 83 -19.44 -10.42 -5.31
CA ASN A 83 -20.43 -9.32 -5.46
C ASN A 83 -19.98 -7.89 -5.10
N LYS A 84 -18.70 -7.55 -5.34
CA LYS A 84 -18.10 -6.25 -4.93
C LYS A 84 -18.09 -6.05 -3.42
N THR A 85 -18.06 -7.13 -2.64
CA THR A 85 -17.76 -7.05 -1.22
C THR A 85 -16.38 -6.41 -1.07
N ILE A 86 -16.36 -5.22 -0.46
CA ILE A 86 -15.14 -4.44 -0.22
C ILE A 86 -14.41 -4.99 1.04
N GLY A 87 -15.08 -5.89 1.77
CA GLY A 87 -14.64 -6.43 3.05
C GLY A 87 -14.68 -5.43 4.18
N ASP A 88 -14.38 -5.93 5.38
CA ASP A 88 -14.39 -5.18 6.61
C ASP A 88 -13.26 -4.17 6.64
N ASN A 89 -13.67 -2.91 6.82
CA ASN A 89 -12.76 -1.82 7.09
C ASN A 89 -12.37 -1.75 8.58
N ILE A 90 -12.72 -2.76 9.38
CA ILE A 90 -12.34 -2.88 10.79
C ILE A 90 -11.66 -4.23 10.99
N VAL A 91 -10.51 -4.21 11.65
CA VAL A 91 -9.85 -5.42 12.17
C VAL A 91 -9.53 -5.20 13.65
N THR A 92 -9.32 -6.26 14.40
CA THR A 92 -8.92 -6.19 15.81
C THR A 92 -7.42 -6.43 15.94
N VAL A 93 -6.70 -5.50 16.60
CA VAL A 93 -5.25 -5.57 16.84
C VAL A 93 -5.00 -5.63 18.34
N ASN A 94 -4.47 -6.76 18.84
CA ASN A 94 -4.28 -7.00 20.28
C ASN A 94 -5.54 -6.68 21.11
N GLY A 95 -6.72 -7.07 20.60
CA GLY A 95 -8.01 -6.81 21.24
C GLY A 95 -8.57 -5.38 21.05
N THR A 96 -7.86 -4.50 20.33
CA THR A 96 -8.33 -3.14 20.04
C THR A 96 -8.90 -3.07 18.62
N PRO A 97 -10.15 -2.64 18.40
CA PRO A 97 -10.69 -2.46 17.06
C PRO A 97 -9.99 -1.29 16.34
N VAL A 98 -9.62 -1.51 15.09
CA VAL A 98 -8.87 -0.58 14.25
C VAL A 98 -9.61 -0.39 12.93
N THR A 99 -10.09 0.83 12.68
CA THR A 99 -10.78 1.19 11.43
C THR A 99 -9.80 1.76 10.40
N GLY A 100 -9.78 1.16 9.21
CA GLY A 100 -8.91 1.53 8.09
C GLY A 100 -9.58 2.43 7.06
N THR A 101 -8.73 3.12 6.30
CA THR A 101 -9.09 3.83 5.08
C THR A 101 -8.92 2.89 3.90
N LEU A 102 -9.92 2.79 3.03
CA LEU A 102 -9.81 2.07 1.76
C LEU A 102 -8.76 2.76 0.89
N ILE A 103 -7.71 2.03 0.51
CA ILE A 103 -6.61 2.54 -0.33
C ILE A 103 -6.61 1.92 -1.72
N GLY A 104 -7.30 0.79 -1.91
CA GLY A 104 -7.41 0.12 -3.21
C GLY A 104 -8.69 -0.70 -3.33
N GLY A 105 -9.22 -0.77 -4.54
CA GLY A 105 -10.41 -1.54 -4.87
C GLY A 105 -11.75 -0.87 -4.50
N PRO A 106 -12.88 -1.59 -4.60
CA PRO A 106 -12.98 -2.99 -5.02
C PRO A 106 -12.55 -3.17 -6.48
N ALA A 107 -11.51 -3.98 -6.68
CA ALA A 107 -10.85 -4.21 -7.94
C ALA A 107 -11.33 -5.54 -8.52
N PHE A 108 -11.91 -5.54 -9.73
CA PHE A 108 -12.38 -6.79 -10.33
C PHE A 108 -11.20 -7.72 -10.62
N PHE A 109 -11.31 -8.99 -10.22
CA PHE A 109 -10.25 -9.97 -10.49
C PHE A 109 -10.67 -11.09 -11.43
N TYR A 110 -11.83 -11.73 -11.27
CA TYR A 110 -12.32 -12.72 -12.26
C TYR A 110 -13.81 -13.01 -12.08
N THR A 111 -14.36 -13.71 -13.06
CA THR A 111 -15.69 -14.33 -12.95
C THR A 111 -15.52 -15.82 -13.11
N TYR A 112 -15.92 -16.58 -12.09
CA TYR A 112 -16.18 -18.02 -12.25
C TYR A 112 -17.68 -18.27 -12.28
N ASN A 113 -18.33 -18.37 -11.12
CA ASN A 113 -19.79 -18.37 -10.97
C ASN A 113 -20.33 -17.00 -10.53
N ILE A 114 -19.46 -16.22 -9.90
CA ILE A 114 -19.72 -14.88 -9.36
C ILE A 114 -18.52 -14.00 -9.67
N ASN A 115 -18.72 -12.68 -9.72
CA ASN A 115 -17.63 -11.72 -9.89
C ASN A 115 -16.86 -11.59 -8.58
N TYR A 116 -15.55 -11.76 -8.66
CA TYR A 116 -14.62 -11.65 -7.56
C TYR A 116 -13.92 -10.30 -7.57
N TYR A 117 -13.79 -9.67 -6.41
CA TYR A 117 -13.15 -8.37 -6.25
C TYR A 117 -12.19 -8.37 -5.06
N PHE A 118 -11.12 -7.59 -5.15
CA PHE A 118 -10.19 -7.39 -4.02
C PHE A 118 -10.16 -5.93 -3.56
N SER A 119 -9.90 -5.75 -2.28
CA SER A 119 -9.76 -4.44 -1.66
C SER A 119 -8.63 -4.44 -0.64
N SER A 120 -8.02 -3.27 -0.47
CA SER A 120 -6.93 -3.04 0.47
C SER A 120 -7.22 -1.84 1.36
N TYR A 121 -6.86 -1.94 2.62
CA TYR A 121 -7.03 -0.91 3.62
C TYR A 121 -5.69 -0.55 4.28
N ARG A 122 -5.61 0.69 4.77
CA ARG A 122 -4.49 1.19 5.57
C ARG A 122 -4.98 1.91 6.82
N LYS A 123 -4.23 1.76 7.91
CA LYS A 123 -4.38 2.59 9.12
C LYS A 123 -3.02 2.94 9.74
N ASP A 124 -2.82 4.20 10.06
CA ASP A 124 -1.77 4.60 11.01
C ASP A 124 -2.20 4.22 12.44
N ILE A 125 -1.46 3.31 13.03
CA ILE A 125 -1.68 2.78 14.38
C ILE A 125 -0.59 3.25 15.36
N THR A 126 0.24 4.22 14.99
CA THR A 126 1.35 4.73 15.83
C THR A 126 0.85 5.13 17.22
N GLY A 127 -0.31 5.81 17.29
CA GLY A 127 -0.92 6.25 18.54
C GLY A 127 -1.40 5.13 19.47
N LEU A 128 -1.48 3.88 18.99
CA LEU A 128 -1.83 2.73 19.83
C LEU A 128 -0.64 2.26 20.68
N ASN A 129 0.60 2.68 20.34
CA ASN A 129 1.83 2.33 21.06
C ASN A 129 2.01 0.80 21.25
N LEU A 130 1.54 0.01 20.27
CA LEU A 130 1.63 -1.46 20.28
C LEU A 130 2.98 -1.99 19.77
N VAL A 131 3.79 -1.11 19.17
CA VAL A 131 5.11 -1.44 18.61
C VAL A 131 6.15 -0.53 19.26
N SER A 132 7.26 -1.14 19.66
CA SER A 132 8.41 -0.48 20.27
C SER A 132 9.71 -0.96 19.59
N GLN A 133 10.86 -0.42 20.00
CA GLN A 133 12.15 -0.92 19.54
C GLN A 133 12.35 -2.38 19.96
N GLY A 134 12.94 -3.19 19.08
CA GLY A 134 13.20 -4.61 19.31
C GLY A 134 12.04 -5.51 18.86
N LEU A 135 11.93 -6.68 19.49
CA LEU A 135 10.95 -7.69 19.11
C LEU A 135 9.54 -7.32 19.59
N ASN A 136 8.57 -7.38 18.68
CA ASN A 136 7.15 -7.16 18.94
C ASN A 136 6.33 -8.29 18.30
N SER A 137 5.16 -8.55 18.89
CA SER A 137 4.17 -9.50 18.38
C SER A 137 2.80 -8.84 18.41
N LEU A 138 2.12 -8.81 17.26
CA LEU A 138 0.77 -8.25 17.13
C LEU A 138 -0.17 -9.36 16.68
N LYS A 139 -1.24 -9.57 17.45
CA LYS A 139 -2.33 -10.47 17.10
C LYS A 139 -3.35 -9.69 16.27
N ILE A 140 -3.70 -10.22 15.09
CA ILE A 140 -4.69 -9.66 14.18
C ILE A 140 -5.90 -10.60 14.12
N GLU A 141 -7.08 -10.02 14.25
CA GLU A 141 -8.37 -10.71 14.37
C GLU A 141 -9.47 -9.98 13.62
N ASP A 142 -10.61 -10.64 13.48
CA ASP A 142 -11.87 -10.08 12.96
C ASP A 142 -11.75 -9.47 11.55
N MET A 143 -10.88 -10.04 10.70
CA MET A 143 -10.85 -9.69 9.28
C MET A 143 -11.93 -10.48 8.54
N ASP A 144 -12.76 -9.81 7.74
CA ASP A 144 -13.76 -10.50 6.93
C ASP A 144 -13.95 -9.85 5.56
N PHE A 145 -13.71 -10.58 4.48
CA PHE A 145 -14.00 -10.16 3.11
C PHE A 145 -15.16 -10.96 2.47
N GLY A 146 -15.92 -11.72 3.25
CA GLY A 146 -17.10 -12.45 2.79
C GLY A 146 -16.81 -13.85 2.22
N GLY A 147 -15.70 -14.49 2.61
CA GLY A 147 -15.34 -15.84 2.13
C GLY A 147 -13.95 -16.32 2.54
N ASP A 148 -13.36 -17.22 1.75
CA ASP A 148 -12.06 -17.86 1.99
C ASP A 148 -10.86 -16.94 1.63
N GLU A 149 -11.10 -15.74 1.08
CA GLU A 149 -10.02 -14.83 0.62
C GLU A 149 -9.69 -13.68 1.59
N ASN A 150 -9.66 -13.95 2.90
CA ASN A 150 -8.97 -13.09 3.86
C ASN A 150 -7.45 -13.23 3.65
N ASN A 151 -6.85 -12.47 2.72
CA ASN A 151 -5.47 -12.75 2.30
C ASN A 151 -4.48 -12.56 3.44
N GLY A 152 -4.43 -11.38 4.04
CA GLY A 152 -3.45 -11.12 5.08
C GLY A 152 -3.41 -9.70 5.58
N ALA A 153 -2.59 -9.52 6.61
CA ALA A 153 -2.28 -8.23 7.21
C ALA A 153 -0.76 -8.03 7.28
N GLY A 154 -0.32 -6.79 7.06
CA GLY A 154 1.07 -6.39 7.12
C GLY A 154 1.26 -5.11 7.94
N ILE A 155 2.40 -4.95 8.59
CA ILE A 155 2.79 -3.70 9.22
C ILE A 155 4.08 -3.16 8.60
N LEU A 156 4.08 -1.87 8.30
CA LEU A 156 5.25 -1.10 7.96
C LEU A 156 5.61 -0.21 9.15
N VAL A 157 6.84 -0.33 9.63
CA VAL A 157 7.36 0.50 10.71
C VAL A 157 8.45 1.40 10.17
N ILE A 158 8.23 2.71 10.24
CA ILE A 158 9.29 3.70 10.09
C ILE A 158 9.99 3.83 11.45
N TYR A 159 11.31 3.63 11.46
CA TYR A 159 12.12 3.70 12.67
C TYR A 159 13.29 4.67 12.52
N ASP A 160 13.87 5.05 13.65
CA ASP A 160 15.08 5.84 13.77
C ASP A 160 16.04 5.14 14.71
N ASN A 161 17.19 4.74 14.17
CA ASN A 161 18.23 4.02 14.90
C ASN A 161 19.41 4.93 15.25
N GLY A 162 19.25 6.26 15.17
CA GLY A 162 20.26 7.26 15.50
C GLY A 162 21.23 7.59 14.36
N VAL A 163 20.99 7.09 13.14
CA VAL A 163 21.68 7.58 11.93
C VAL A 163 20.81 8.59 11.18
N ASP A 164 21.41 9.27 10.19
CA ASP A 164 20.72 10.26 9.36
C ASP A 164 19.42 9.71 8.76
N ASN A 165 18.43 10.61 8.59
CA ASN A 165 17.16 10.24 7.99
C ASN A 165 17.37 9.71 6.57
N ALA A 166 16.76 8.57 6.29
CA ALA A 166 16.65 8.04 4.94
C ALA A 166 15.57 8.83 4.17
N GLU A 167 15.73 8.87 2.85
CA GLU A 167 14.63 9.23 1.97
C GLU A 167 13.67 8.06 1.87
N ILE A 168 12.47 8.24 2.43
CA ILE A 168 11.44 7.20 2.47
C ILE A 168 10.34 7.59 1.47
N SER A 169 10.10 6.69 0.51
CA SER A 169 8.98 6.77 -0.41
C SER A 169 8.08 5.56 -0.20
N LEU A 170 6.80 5.73 -0.50
CA LEU A 170 5.79 4.69 -0.34
C LEU A 170 4.85 4.74 -1.53
N LYS A 171 4.49 3.55 -2.03
CA LYS A 171 3.42 3.36 -2.99
C LYS A 171 2.45 2.37 -2.37
N ASP A 172 1.18 2.74 -2.29
CA ASP A 172 0.14 1.83 -1.84
C ASP A 172 -1.15 1.94 -2.64
N GLY A 173 -2.00 0.94 -2.47
CA GLY A 173 -3.18 0.71 -3.29
C GLY A 173 -3.47 -0.78 -3.38
N ILE A 174 -3.93 -1.20 -4.54
CA ILE A 174 -4.02 -2.61 -4.92
C ILE A 174 -3.63 -2.71 -6.39
N ASP A 175 -2.89 -3.74 -6.76
CA ASP A 175 -2.45 -3.99 -8.14
C ASP A 175 -2.40 -5.51 -8.33
N LEU A 176 -3.12 -6.03 -9.33
CA LEU A 176 -3.49 -7.44 -9.42
C LEU A 176 -2.97 -8.07 -10.71
N ALA A 177 -2.36 -9.24 -10.60
CA ALA A 177 -1.86 -9.99 -11.75
C ALA A 177 -2.08 -11.50 -11.61
N PHE A 178 -2.52 -12.15 -12.68
CA PHE A 178 -2.56 -13.59 -12.84
C PHE A 178 -2.16 -13.97 -14.27
N ILE A 179 -1.22 -14.89 -14.41
CA ILE A 179 -0.57 -15.23 -15.70
C ILE A 179 -1.57 -15.56 -16.82
N ASP A 180 -2.66 -16.25 -16.50
CA ASP A 180 -3.65 -16.73 -17.47
C ASP A 180 -4.78 -15.72 -17.77
N PHE A 181 -4.76 -14.55 -17.13
CA PHE A 181 -5.78 -13.53 -17.36
C PHE A 181 -5.41 -12.59 -18.52
N PRO A 182 -6.40 -11.95 -19.16
CA PRO A 182 -6.14 -10.85 -20.08
C PRO A 182 -5.75 -9.59 -19.31
N GLU A 183 -5.11 -8.64 -19.99
CA GLU A 183 -4.92 -7.29 -19.46
C GLU A 183 -6.27 -6.64 -19.10
N PRO A 184 -6.33 -5.82 -18.04
CA PRO A 184 -5.20 -5.36 -17.21
C PRO A 184 -4.81 -6.31 -16.07
N ARG A 185 -5.42 -7.49 -15.95
CA ARG A 185 -5.24 -8.40 -14.79
C ARG A 185 -4.15 -9.44 -14.99
N LYS A 186 -3.33 -9.27 -16.04
CA LYS A 186 -2.22 -10.15 -16.37
C LYS A 186 -0.91 -9.66 -15.77
N SER A 187 -0.76 -8.35 -15.65
CA SER A 187 0.47 -7.69 -15.26
C SER A 187 0.18 -6.59 -14.25
N THR A 188 1.13 -6.37 -13.33
CA THR A 188 1.08 -5.17 -12.47
C THR A 188 1.67 -3.98 -13.21
N VAL A 189 1.47 -2.77 -12.68
CA VAL A 189 2.07 -1.55 -13.25
C VAL A 189 3.47 -1.30 -12.67
N LEU A 190 4.41 -0.95 -13.55
CA LEU A 190 5.77 -0.54 -13.16
C LEU A 190 5.71 0.65 -12.19
N GLN A 191 6.29 0.46 -11.01
CA GLN A 191 6.43 1.52 -10.01
C GLN A 191 7.80 2.17 -10.13
N THR A 192 7.82 3.50 -10.02
CA THR A 192 9.05 4.29 -9.97
C THR A 192 9.14 4.99 -8.61
N LEU A 193 10.22 4.72 -7.88
CA LEU A 193 10.56 5.43 -6.66
C LEU A 193 11.72 6.38 -6.98
N ASN A 194 11.46 7.68 -6.88
CA ASN A 194 12.46 8.71 -7.10
C ASN A 194 13.17 9.03 -5.78
N PHE A 195 14.44 9.39 -5.88
CA PHE A 195 15.25 9.83 -4.76
C PHE A 195 16.34 10.80 -5.19
N THR A 196 16.87 11.55 -4.23
CA THR A 196 17.99 12.46 -4.45
C THR A 196 19.25 11.65 -4.77
N PRO A 197 19.99 11.97 -5.85
CA PRO A 197 21.23 11.28 -6.17
C PRO A 197 22.32 11.58 -5.15
N ASP A 198 23.26 10.64 -5.00
CA ASP A 198 24.45 10.80 -4.16
C ASP A 198 25.71 10.48 -4.98
N THR A 199 26.85 11.01 -4.54
CA THR A 199 28.18 10.77 -5.11
C THR A 199 28.77 9.42 -4.72
N VAL A 200 28.18 8.74 -3.73
CA VAL A 200 28.59 7.42 -3.27
C VAL A 200 27.47 6.40 -3.46
N SER A 201 27.85 5.11 -3.53
CA SER A 201 26.89 4.03 -3.58
C SER A 201 26.17 3.88 -2.23
N ARG A 202 24.87 3.60 -2.28
CA ARG A 202 24.01 3.40 -1.10
C ARG A 202 23.21 2.11 -1.25
N THR A 203 22.60 1.65 -0.16
CA THR A 203 21.66 0.54 -0.19
C THR A 203 20.28 1.05 0.23
N ALA A 204 19.28 0.80 -0.60
CA ALA A 204 17.88 0.99 -0.25
C ALA A 204 17.31 -0.32 0.32
N ASN A 205 16.38 -0.22 1.28
CA ASN A 205 15.52 -1.34 1.66
C ASN A 205 14.20 -1.23 0.88
N LEU A 206 13.98 -2.12 -0.07
CA LEU A 206 12.73 -2.23 -0.81
C LEU A 206 11.78 -3.17 -0.06
N ALA A 207 10.83 -2.58 0.65
CA ALA A 207 9.81 -3.29 1.42
C ALA A 207 8.52 -3.45 0.61
N MET A 208 7.95 -4.65 0.59
CA MET A 208 6.76 -4.97 -0.22
C MET A 208 5.82 -5.94 0.50
N PHE A 209 4.53 -5.85 0.19
CA PHE A 209 3.49 -6.79 0.63
C PHE A 209 2.82 -7.44 -0.57
N PHE A 210 2.54 -8.74 -0.47
CA PHE A 210 1.84 -9.51 -1.48
C PHE A 210 0.71 -10.31 -0.84
N GLY A 211 -0.51 -10.08 -1.31
CA GLY A 211 -1.69 -10.85 -0.96
C GLY A 211 -2.09 -11.79 -2.08
N SER A 212 -2.92 -12.79 -1.77
CA SER A 212 -3.40 -13.78 -2.74
C SER A 212 -2.25 -14.52 -3.44
N ILE A 213 -1.28 -14.97 -2.66
CA ILE A 213 -0.13 -15.76 -3.13
C ILE A 213 -0.20 -17.21 -2.62
N SER A 214 0.49 -18.13 -3.29
CA SER A 214 0.52 -19.55 -2.92
C SER A 214 1.80 -20.18 -3.43
N SER A 215 2.35 -21.15 -2.70
CA SER A 215 3.51 -21.94 -3.15
C SER A 215 3.18 -22.84 -4.35
N ASN A 216 1.90 -23.06 -4.65
CA ASN A 216 1.44 -23.95 -5.72
C ASN A 216 0.56 -23.21 -6.72
N GLY A 217 0.89 -23.33 -8.01
CA GLY A 217 0.06 -22.84 -9.12
C GLY A 217 -0.04 -21.32 -9.26
N ARG A 218 0.86 -20.57 -8.59
CA ARG A 218 0.94 -19.10 -8.66
C ARG A 218 2.39 -18.67 -8.88
N PRO A 219 2.94 -18.89 -10.09
CA PRO A 219 4.32 -18.54 -10.39
C PRO A 219 4.47 -17.03 -10.34
N ASN A 220 5.60 -16.55 -9.81
CA ASN A 220 5.79 -15.14 -9.54
C ASN A 220 7.21 -14.66 -9.82
N SER A 221 7.33 -13.38 -10.17
CA SER A 221 8.63 -12.75 -10.37
C SER A 221 8.56 -11.28 -9.98
N ILE A 222 9.64 -10.77 -9.41
CA ILE A 222 9.82 -9.35 -9.10
C ILE A 222 11.05 -8.87 -9.89
N GLU A 223 10.85 -7.86 -10.73
CA GLU A 223 11.94 -7.18 -11.42
C GLU A 223 12.23 -5.86 -10.73
N VAL A 224 13.51 -5.63 -10.40
CA VAL A 224 14.00 -4.37 -9.86
C VAL A 224 15.07 -3.81 -10.80
N VAL A 225 14.92 -2.54 -11.20
CA VAL A 225 15.90 -1.86 -12.06
C VAL A 225 16.47 -0.63 -11.35
N THR A 226 17.80 -0.52 -11.33
CA THR A 226 18.53 0.65 -10.81
C THR A 226 19.90 0.71 -11.47
N GLY A 227 20.39 1.91 -11.84
CA GLY A 227 21.67 2.02 -12.57
C GLY A 227 21.69 1.32 -13.91
N GLY A 228 20.53 1.17 -14.56
CA GLY A 228 20.37 0.40 -15.79
C GLY A 228 20.54 -1.11 -15.62
N ILE A 229 20.75 -1.62 -14.40
CA ILE A 229 20.87 -3.05 -14.10
C ILE A 229 19.50 -3.56 -13.69
N LYS A 230 19.00 -4.59 -14.40
CA LYS A 230 17.81 -5.33 -14.04
C LYS A 230 18.20 -6.56 -13.20
N THR A 231 17.62 -6.66 -12.01
CA THR A 231 17.69 -7.85 -11.15
C THR A 231 16.32 -8.52 -11.14
N VAL A 232 16.30 -9.85 -11.30
CA VAL A 232 15.07 -10.65 -11.33
C VAL A 232 15.06 -11.60 -10.14
N TYR A 233 14.00 -11.52 -9.34
CA TYR A 233 13.74 -12.44 -8.24
C TYR A 233 12.56 -13.33 -8.64
N SER A 234 12.82 -14.57 -9.01
CA SER A 234 11.78 -15.55 -9.40
C SER A 234 11.38 -16.42 -8.23
N ASP A 235 10.08 -16.73 -8.13
CA ASP A 235 9.47 -17.64 -7.17
C ASP A 235 9.86 -17.35 -5.72
N LEU A 236 9.97 -16.05 -5.40
CA LEU A 236 10.28 -15.59 -4.05
C LEU A 236 9.04 -15.62 -3.15
N LEU A 237 7.85 -15.50 -3.74
CA LEU A 237 6.57 -15.51 -3.02
C LEU A 237 6.04 -16.94 -2.90
N ALA A 238 5.79 -17.40 -1.67
CA ALA A 238 5.43 -18.77 -1.36
C ALA A 238 4.57 -18.95 -0.08
N SER A 239 3.96 -17.87 0.44
CA SER A 239 3.12 -17.88 1.65
C SER A 239 3.91 -18.20 2.91
N VAL A 240 5.10 -17.62 2.97
CA VAL A 240 6.08 -17.71 4.06
C VAL A 240 5.52 -17.09 5.34
N ASP A 241 4.76 -15.99 5.24
CA ASP A 241 4.13 -15.34 6.40
C ASP A 241 2.78 -15.96 6.79
N GLY A 242 2.41 -17.06 6.15
CA GLY A 242 1.12 -17.74 6.32
C GLY A 242 0.32 -17.75 5.03
N PRO A 243 -0.80 -18.50 4.99
CA PRO A 243 -1.58 -18.67 3.77
C PRO A 243 -1.96 -17.32 3.13
N GLN A 244 -1.75 -17.20 1.82
CA GLN A 244 -2.10 -16.03 1.00
C GLN A 244 -1.32 -14.74 1.27
N TRP A 245 -0.28 -14.73 2.11
CA TRP A 245 0.45 -13.50 2.41
C TRP A 245 1.96 -13.67 2.45
N ASP A 246 2.67 -12.70 1.87
CA ASP A 246 4.11 -12.52 2.04
C ASP A 246 4.47 -11.05 2.23
N SER A 247 5.45 -10.80 3.10
CA SER A 247 6.12 -9.54 3.30
C SER A 247 7.61 -9.71 2.98
N LEU A 248 8.14 -8.78 2.19
CA LEU A 248 9.53 -8.82 1.73
C LEU A 248 10.28 -7.57 2.16
N ASN A 249 11.54 -7.76 2.55
CA ASN A 249 12.51 -6.70 2.75
C ASN A 249 13.74 -7.02 1.87
N LEU A 250 13.88 -6.33 0.73
CA LEU A 250 14.96 -6.60 -0.23
C LEU A 250 16.01 -5.49 -0.21
N PRO A 251 17.29 -5.78 0.06
CA PRO A 251 18.36 -4.81 -0.11
C PRO A 251 18.61 -4.57 -1.60
N VAL A 252 18.56 -3.31 -2.02
CA VAL A 252 18.81 -2.89 -3.41
C VAL A 252 19.99 -1.93 -3.44
N ASN A 253 21.02 -2.26 -4.23
CA ASN A 253 22.16 -1.38 -4.43
C ASN A 253 21.76 -0.18 -5.29
N ILE A 254 22.05 1.03 -4.82
CA ILE A 254 21.87 2.28 -5.54
C ILE A 254 23.27 2.81 -5.92
N PRO A 255 23.65 2.73 -7.21
CA PRO A 255 24.91 3.31 -7.68
C PRO A 255 24.97 4.85 -7.50
N PRO A 256 26.19 5.43 -7.49
CA PRO A 256 26.35 6.88 -7.51
C PRO A 256 25.64 7.53 -8.70
N GLY A 257 24.99 8.68 -8.46
CA GLY A 257 24.35 9.49 -9.49
C GLY A 257 22.94 9.04 -9.89
N GLU A 258 22.47 7.88 -9.43
CA GLU A 258 21.11 7.41 -9.71
C GLU A 258 20.06 8.27 -9.02
N THR A 259 18.92 8.43 -9.68
CA THR A 259 17.80 9.27 -9.21
C THR A 259 16.52 8.48 -8.97
N ASN A 260 16.49 7.22 -9.38
CA ASN A 260 15.33 6.38 -9.23
C ASN A 260 15.69 4.88 -9.19
N LEU A 261 14.74 4.12 -8.70
CA LEU A 261 14.67 2.68 -8.88
C LEU A 261 13.25 2.36 -9.40
N THR A 262 13.14 1.33 -10.22
CA THR A 262 11.83 0.82 -10.63
C THR A 262 11.63 -0.61 -10.15
N VAL A 263 10.38 -0.95 -9.86
CA VAL A 263 9.98 -2.29 -9.45
C VAL A 263 8.66 -2.67 -10.11
N GLN A 264 8.55 -3.92 -10.55
CA GLN A 264 7.31 -4.48 -11.07
C GLN A 264 7.21 -5.95 -10.65
N ALA A 265 6.02 -6.36 -10.22
CA ALA A 265 5.73 -7.74 -9.90
C ALA A 265 4.95 -8.40 -11.03
N PHE A 266 5.15 -9.69 -11.22
CA PHE A 266 4.54 -10.46 -12.30
C PHE A 266 4.01 -11.77 -11.76
N SER A 267 2.88 -12.21 -12.30
CA SER A 267 2.50 -13.62 -12.28
C SER A 267 2.95 -14.23 -13.62
N ARG A 268 4.05 -14.99 -13.61
CA ARG A 268 4.68 -15.57 -14.80
C ARG A 268 5.59 -16.75 -14.43
N ASP A 269 5.70 -17.74 -15.32
CA ASP A 269 6.54 -18.96 -15.19
C ASP A 269 7.66 -19.03 -16.25
N ASP A 270 7.85 -17.98 -17.04
CA ASP A 270 8.81 -17.91 -18.14
C ASP A 270 10.26 -17.63 -17.68
N THR A 271 10.48 -17.44 -16.37
CA THR A 271 11.80 -17.17 -15.78
C THR A 271 12.44 -18.37 -15.09
N SER A 272 11.72 -19.48 -14.90
CA SER A 272 12.30 -20.72 -14.37
C SER A 272 12.99 -21.51 -15.50
N GLY A 273 14.19 -21.07 -15.89
CA GLY A 273 14.90 -21.71 -17.01
C GLY A 273 16.27 -21.15 -17.40
N THR A 274 16.90 -20.31 -16.57
CA THR A 274 18.28 -19.81 -16.82
C THR A 274 19.19 -20.07 -15.64
#